data_AF-A0A1W9P247-F1
#
_entry.id   AF-A0A1W9P247-F1
#
_cell.length_a   1.000
_cell.length_b   1.000
_cell.length_c   1.000
_cell.angle_alpha   90.00
_cell.angle_beta   90.00
_cell.angle_gamma   90.00
#
_symmetry.space_group_name_H-M   'P 1'
#
loop_
_entity.id
_entity.type
_entity.pdbx_description
1 polymer ?
#
loop_
_entity_poly.entity_id
_entity_poly.type
_entity_poly.pdbx_seq_one_letter_code
_entity_poly.pdbx_strand_id
1 'polypeptide(L)'
;MKKEKSSDSVAIIGEIESQLEEVLVKKKESIEKEVEERIKREKEEAQRKIQAIEEELNQEKQTLSTYRQLFAEYEQKKQEIKTQIKDHLAKAIELQSQIENMTAQTMTELKVVSELNQELEKIHHESLEKATSLKRTLEEKYGIVAELPENNGDTEVGIDLKRELVRLNKIKELLETNEVFLEPVADKGEARVEEQEGIEETAEPIPEQEKESPEAVQGEGEASASSEPQGKKEMVGPVESESGEEIKAEESEEKEISKEEKDSEAEVTEEEELKTPGQEEIPEEETETSQVEQPSTEIGLKDAYNLLEKYRQEEKIEGNGTVSFYEHQDKIIIDSEYLVSKMSDYVEEAKKLYIKLSQTESPREQFFVKQDIISFQEELRKMMLGVVELAERENCKFPQFTQETINKEVVKDVLERVTLGNWSNQEDFAAFDMYIRELKNAFTATLSPPEKYLESLYHELTAD
;
A
#
# COMPACT_ATOMS: atom_id res chain seq x y z
N MET A 1 111.34 -48.07 -14.56
CA MET A 1 110.23 -48.85 -15.13
C MET A 1 108.95 -48.95 -14.27
N LYS A 2 108.95 -48.98 -12.92
CA LYS A 2 107.66 -48.92 -12.16
C LYS A 2 107.11 -47.51 -11.89
N LYS A 3 107.91 -46.44 -12.05
CA LYS A 3 107.49 -45.04 -11.75
C LYS A 3 106.81 -44.29 -12.91
N GLU A 4 107.08 -44.66 -14.16
CA GLU A 4 106.51 -43.94 -15.33
C GLU A 4 105.01 -44.26 -15.51
N LYS A 5 104.62 -45.54 -15.44
CA LYS A 5 103.21 -45.95 -15.60
C LYS A 5 102.24 -45.39 -14.56
N SER A 6 102.70 -44.95 -13.38
CA SER A 6 101.82 -44.26 -12.42
C SER A 6 101.69 -42.76 -12.71
N SER A 7 102.62 -42.16 -13.46
CA SER A 7 102.58 -40.75 -13.82
C SER A 7 101.55 -40.48 -14.91
N ASP A 8 101.51 -41.32 -15.95
CA ASP A 8 100.53 -41.20 -17.04
C ASP A 8 99.10 -41.37 -16.54
N SER A 9 98.84 -42.35 -15.65
CA SER A 9 97.50 -42.54 -15.07
C SER A 9 97.04 -41.34 -14.23
N VAL A 10 97.95 -40.65 -13.53
CA VAL A 10 97.61 -39.45 -12.76
C VAL A 10 97.33 -38.26 -13.68
N ALA A 11 98.07 -38.11 -14.78
CA ALA A 11 97.81 -37.08 -15.79
C ALA A 11 96.44 -37.28 -16.47
N ILE A 12 96.12 -38.51 -16.88
CA ILE A 12 94.82 -38.84 -17.50
C ILE A 12 93.66 -38.58 -16.52
N ILE A 13 93.81 -38.91 -15.24
CA ILE A 13 92.80 -38.61 -14.22
C ILE A 13 92.60 -37.10 -14.07
N GLY A 14 93.68 -36.31 -13.99
CA GLY A 14 93.57 -34.85 -13.88
C GLY A 14 92.92 -34.18 -15.11
N GLU A 15 93.13 -34.71 -16.31
CA GLU A 15 92.46 -34.22 -17.52
C GLU A 15 90.97 -34.60 -17.55
N ILE A 16 90.60 -35.79 -17.05
CA ILE A 16 89.20 -36.20 -16.85
C ILE A 16 88.53 -35.33 -15.77
N GLU A 17 89.20 -35.04 -14.67
CA GLU A 17 88.71 -34.16 -13.60
C GLU A 17 88.45 -32.74 -14.13
N SER A 18 89.38 -32.18 -14.92
CA SER A 18 89.22 -30.86 -15.54
C SER A 18 88.06 -30.82 -16.55
N GLN A 19 87.90 -31.86 -17.39
CA GLN A 19 86.74 -31.96 -18.29
C GLN A 19 85.41 -32.12 -17.53
N LEU A 20 85.42 -32.84 -16.40
CA LEU A 20 84.25 -32.98 -15.54
C LEU A 20 83.87 -31.64 -14.89
N GLU A 21 84.84 -30.88 -14.37
CA GLU A 21 84.63 -29.53 -13.86
C GLU A 21 84.07 -28.61 -14.95
N GLU A 22 84.63 -28.60 -16.17
CA GLU A 22 84.15 -27.76 -17.27
C GLU A 22 82.68 -28.08 -17.63
N VAL A 23 82.31 -29.36 -17.67
CA VAL A 23 80.92 -29.80 -17.93
C VAL A 23 79.99 -29.45 -16.77
N LEU A 24 80.44 -29.55 -15.52
CA LEU A 24 79.65 -29.19 -14.34
C LEU A 24 79.44 -27.67 -14.23
N VAL A 25 80.47 -26.86 -14.53
CA VAL A 25 80.36 -25.40 -14.61
C VAL A 25 79.39 -25.00 -15.72
N LYS A 26 79.53 -25.54 -16.93
CA LYS A 26 78.59 -25.27 -18.04
C LYS A 26 77.15 -25.68 -17.72
N LYS A 27 76.95 -26.82 -17.05
CA LYS A 27 75.62 -27.22 -16.55
C LYS A 27 75.09 -26.25 -15.51
N LYS A 28 75.92 -25.82 -14.55
CA LYS A 28 75.54 -24.86 -13.52
C LYS A 28 75.12 -23.51 -14.15
N GLU A 29 75.94 -22.95 -15.04
CA GLU A 29 75.64 -21.71 -15.76
C GLU A 29 74.34 -21.82 -16.59
N SER A 30 74.11 -22.97 -17.25
CA SER A 30 72.87 -23.22 -17.98
C SER A 30 71.64 -23.27 -17.07
N ILE A 31 71.76 -23.89 -15.89
CA ILE A 31 70.68 -23.98 -14.91
C ILE A 31 70.41 -22.61 -14.27
N GLU A 32 71.45 -21.88 -13.89
CA GLU A 32 71.34 -20.52 -13.32
C GLU A 32 70.62 -19.58 -14.31
N LYS A 33 71.00 -19.64 -15.59
CA LYS A 33 70.34 -18.85 -16.65
C LYS A 33 68.87 -19.27 -16.89
N GLU A 34 68.56 -20.56 -16.88
CA GLU A 34 67.18 -21.05 -17.04
C GLU A 34 66.29 -20.59 -15.87
N VAL A 35 66.81 -20.64 -14.64
CA VAL A 35 66.12 -20.13 -13.44
C VAL A 35 65.91 -18.62 -13.53
N GLU A 36 66.92 -17.85 -13.95
CA GLU A 36 66.82 -16.40 -14.08
C GLU A 36 65.80 -15.98 -15.18
N GLU A 37 65.80 -16.66 -16.33
CA GLU A 37 64.80 -16.45 -17.39
C GLU A 37 63.39 -16.88 -16.95
N ARG A 38 63.26 -17.87 -16.07
CA ARG A 38 61.97 -18.29 -15.50
C ARG A 38 61.45 -17.27 -14.49
N ILE A 39 62.28 -16.83 -13.55
CA ILE A 39 61.95 -15.77 -12.58
C ILE A 39 61.53 -14.50 -13.31
N LYS A 40 62.23 -14.13 -14.39
CA LYS A 40 61.87 -12.97 -15.21
C LYS A 40 60.49 -13.13 -15.86
N ARG A 41 60.19 -14.29 -16.46
CA ARG A 41 58.86 -14.57 -17.06
C ARG A 41 57.74 -14.55 -16.02
N GLU A 42 57.93 -15.22 -14.88
CA GLU A 42 56.94 -15.24 -13.79
C GLU A 42 56.70 -13.82 -13.22
N LYS A 43 57.75 -12.99 -13.13
CA LYS A 43 57.64 -11.57 -12.75
C LYS A 43 56.90 -10.72 -13.79
N GLU A 44 57.19 -10.89 -15.08
CA GLU A 44 56.49 -10.18 -16.17
C GLU A 44 55.00 -10.58 -16.24
N GLU A 45 54.68 -11.86 -16.02
CA GLU A 45 53.30 -12.34 -15.95
C GLU A 45 52.56 -11.78 -14.72
N ALA A 46 53.20 -11.77 -13.55
CA ALA A 46 52.64 -11.16 -12.34
C ALA A 46 52.39 -9.64 -12.54
N GLN A 47 53.32 -8.91 -13.17
CA GLN A 47 53.13 -7.49 -13.47
C GLN A 47 51.96 -7.25 -14.45
N ARG A 48 51.77 -8.09 -15.47
CA ARG A 48 50.60 -8.00 -16.36
C ARG A 48 49.29 -8.27 -15.63
N LYS A 49 49.26 -9.25 -14.72
CA LYS A 49 48.07 -9.54 -13.91
C LYS A 49 47.72 -8.38 -12.97
N ILE A 50 48.73 -7.75 -12.34
CA ILE A 50 48.53 -6.55 -11.53
C ILE A 50 47.98 -5.40 -12.38
N GLN A 51 48.55 -5.15 -13.56
CA GLN A 51 48.06 -4.10 -14.47
C GLN A 51 46.62 -4.31 -14.92
N ALA A 52 46.22 -5.55 -15.24
CA ALA A 52 44.83 -5.86 -15.58
C ALA A 52 43.86 -5.56 -14.42
N ILE A 53 44.23 -5.95 -13.19
CA ILE A 53 43.43 -5.66 -11.98
C ILE A 53 43.38 -4.15 -11.71
N GLU A 54 44.47 -3.41 -11.92
CA GLU A 54 44.50 -1.95 -11.78
C GLU A 54 43.62 -1.24 -12.83
N GLU A 55 43.56 -1.75 -14.07
CA GLU A 55 42.68 -1.26 -15.12
C GLU A 55 41.21 -1.55 -14.83
N GLU A 56 40.86 -2.77 -14.40
CA GLU A 56 39.51 -3.16 -13.97
C GLU A 56 39.03 -2.30 -12.79
N LEU A 57 39.85 -2.17 -11.75
CA LEU A 57 39.55 -1.36 -10.57
C LEU A 57 39.41 0.15 -10.90
N ASN A 58 40.09 0.64 -11.94
CA ASN A 58 39.90 2.01 -12.41
C ASN A 58 38.61 2.18 -13.22
N GLN A 59 38.19 1.16 -13.99
CA GLN A 59 36.89 1.14 -14.66
C GLN A 59 35.74 1.10 -13.64
N GLU A 60 35.83 0.26 -12.60
CA GLU A 60 34.82 0.20 -11.52
C GLU A 60 34.74 1.52 -10.73
N LYS A 61 35.87 2.17 -10.45
CA LYS A 61 35.86 3.52 -9.85
C LYS A 61 35.17 4.54 -10.76
N GLN A 62 35.33 4.43 -12.08
CA GLN A 62 34.66 5.31 -13.03
C GLN A 62 33.15 5.04 -13.07
N THR A 63 32.70 3.78 -13.09
CA THR A 63 31.27 3.45 -13.05
C THR A 63 30.63 3.91 -11.73
N LEU A 64 31.28 3.65 -10.58
CA LEU A 64 30.83 4.15 -9.27
C LEU A 64 30.74 5.69 -9.23
N SER A 65 31.67 6.40 -9.87
CA SER A 65 31.60 7.86 -10.02
C SER A 65 30.37 8.28 -10.84
N THR A 66 30.07 7.59 -11.95
CA THR A 66 28.86 7.89 -12.75
C THR A 66 27.57 7.57 -12.02
N TYR A 67 27.50 6.48 -11.25
CA TYR A 67 26.36 6.18 -10.37
C TYR A 67 26.17 7.28 -9.32
N ARG A 68 27.25 7.72 -8.66
CA ARG A 68 27.20 8.80 -7.66
C ARG A 68 26.69 10.11 -8.27
N GLN A 69 27.07 10.44 -9.50
CA GLN A 69 26.53 11.60 -10.21
C GLN A 69 25.02 11.43 -10.51
N LEU A 70 24.61 10.26 -11.03
CA LEU A 70 23.21 9.98 -11.34
C LEU A 70 22.31 10.05 -10.08
N PHE A 71 22.79 9.57 -8.94
CA PHE A 71 22.10 9.73 -7.64
C PHE A 71 21.98 11.20 -7.21
N ALA A 72 23.02 12.02 -7.42
CA ALA A 72 22.96 13.45 -7.11
C ALA A 72 21.96 14.20 -8.01
N GLU A 73 21.92 13.88 -9.31
CA GLU A 73 20.94 14.42 -10.26
C GLU A 73 19.50 13.97 -9.94
N TYR A 74 19.32 12.73 -9.50
CA TYR A 74 18.03 12.22 -9.03
C TYR A 74 17.53 12.95 -7.78
N GLU A 75 18.39 13.09 -6.76
CA GLU A 75 18.00 13.79 -5.53
C GLU A 75 17.71 15.27 -5.80
N GLN A 76 18.46 15.93 -6.69
CA GLN A 76 18.15 17.29 -7.13
C GLN A 76 16.75 17.39 -7.76
N LYS A 77 16.41 16.51 -8.71
CA LYS A 77 15.08 16.48 -9.35
C LYS A 77 13.96 16.20 -8.35
N LYS A 78 14.20 15.30 -7.39
CA LYS A 78 13.27 14.98 -6.30
C LYS A 78 13.00 16.20 -5.40
N GLN A 79 14.02 16.99 -5.06
CA GLN A 79 13.82 18.25 -4.31
C GLN A 79 13.11 19.33 -5.14
N GLU A 80 13.38 19.42 -6.44
CA GLU A 80 12.68 20.32 -7.36
C GLU A 80 11.18 19.99 -7.44
N ILE A 81 10.82 18.72 -7.69
CA ILE A 81 9.43 18.25 -7.71
C ILE A 81 8.76 18.48 -6.35
N LYS A 82 9.43 18.18 -5.24
CA LYS A 82 8.89 18.43 -3.89
C LYS A 82 8.60 19.92 -3.64
N THR A 83 9.41 20.81 -4.20
CA THR A 83 9.19 22.27 -4.13
C THR A 83 8.00 22.68 -4.99
N GLN A 84 7.90 22.19 -6.23
CA GLN A 84 6.75 22.44 -7.11
C GLN A 84 5.42 21.95 -6.48
N ILE A 85 5.41 20.77 -5.86
CA ILE A 85 4.24 20.25 -5.13
C ILE A 85 3.82 21.20 -4.00
N LYS A 86 4.78 21.69 -3.20
CA LYS A 86 4.50 22.68 -2.14
C LYS A 86 3.91 23.97 -2.70
N ASP A 87 4.46 24.51 -3.79
CA ASP A 87 3.97 25.73 -4.43
C ASP A 87 2.54 25.55 -5.00
N HIS A 88 2.22 24.38 -5.55
CA HIS A 88 0.88 24.06 -6.04
C HIS A 88 -0.13 23.86 -4.91
N LEU A 89 0.27 23.22 -3.80
CA LEU A 89 -0.57 23.09 -2.60
C LEU A 89 -0.85 24.45 -1.96
N ALA A 90 0.16 25.32 -1.84
CA ALA A 90 -0.02 26.68 -1.31
C ALA A 90 -1.04 27.49 -2.13
N LYS A 91 -0.98 27.40 -3.48
CA LYS A 91 -1.96 28.02 -4.39
C LYS A 91 -3.36 27.41 -4.25
N ALA A 92 -3.47 26.10 -4.03
CA ALA A 92 -4.75 25.44 -3.80
C ALA A 92 -5.42 25.93 -2.50
N ILE A 93 -4.65 26.06 -1.41
CA ILE A 93 -5.10 26.62 -0.13
C ILE A 93 -5.53 28.09 -0.29
N GLU A 94 -4.77 28.89 -1.04
CA GLU A 94 -5.15 30.29 -1.34
C GLU A 94 -6.48 30.37 -2.10
N LEU A 95 -6.66 29.55 -3.14
CA LEU A 95 -7.90 29.49 -3.92
C LEU A 95 -9.09 29.00 -3.08
N GLN A 96 -8.89 28.02 -2.20
CA GLN A 96 -9.92 27.55 -1.26
C GLN A 96 -10.37 28.70 -0.34
N SER A 97 -9.43 29.42 0.29
CA SER A 97 -9.75 30.55 1.17
C SER A 97 -10.47 31.69 0.42
N GLN A 98 -10.13 31.93 -0.86
CA GLN A 98 -10.87 32.86 -1.71
C GLN A 98 -12.32 32.39 -1.96
N ILE A 99 -12.53 31.09 -2.23
CA ILE A 99 -13.88 30.51 -2.45
C ILE A 99 -14.72 30.59 -1.17
N GLU A 100 -14.15 30.29 0.00
CA GLU A 100 -14.82 30.39 1.30
C GLU A 100 -15.29 31.83 1.58
N ASN A 101 -14.41 32.82 1.37
CA ASN A 101 -14.75 34.24 1.54
C ASN A 101 -15.86 34.69 0.56
N MET A 102 -15.75 34.33 -0.72
CA MET A 102 -16.79 34.63 -1.72
C MET A 102 -18.13 33.96 -1.40
N THR A 103 -18.10 32.73 -0.85
CA THR A 103 -19.31 32.00 -0.42
C THR A 103 -19.94 32.68 0.80
N ALA A 104 -19.14 33.14 1.76
CA ALA A 104 -19.61 33.90 2.92
C ALA A 104 -20.27 35.23 2.51
N GLN A 105 -19.65 35.99 1.59
CA GLN A 105 -20.22 37.22 1.03
C GLN A 105 -21.55 36.96 0.30
N THR A 106 -21.61 35.89 -0.51
CA THR A 106 -22.83 35.48 -1.21
C THR A 106 -23.95 35.12 -0.22
N MET A 107 -23.62 34.46 0.90
CA MET A 107 -24.57 34.14 1.96
C MET A 107 -25.08 35.40 2.68
N THR A 108 -24.28 36.45 2.84
CA THR A 108 -24.74 37.72 3.41
C THR A 108 -25.69 38.47 2.48
N GLU A 109 -25.41 38.52 1.18
CA GLU A 109 -26.31 39.16 0.20
C GLU A 109 -27.66 38.44 0.12
N LEU A 110 -27.68 37.10 0.13
CA LEU A 110 -28.94 36.32 0.14
C LEU A 110 -29.79 36.57 1.41
N LYS A 111 -29.17 36.88 2.55
CA LYS A 111 -29.92 37.30 3.76
C LYS A 111 -30.61 38.64 3.55
N VAL A 112 -29.92 39.63 2.97
CA VAL A 112 -30.50 40.94 2.65
C VAL A 112 -31.65 40.79 1.65
N VAL A 113 -31.51 39.95 0.62
CA VAL A 113 -32.61 39.68 -0.33
C VAL A 113 -33.81 38.99 0.35
N SER A 114 -33.56 38.07 1.29
CA SER A 114 -34.62 37.43 2.09
C SER A 114 -35.36 38.42 2.99
N GLU A 115 -34.64 39.34 3.64
CA GLU A 115 -35.22 40.41 4.46
C GLU A 115 -36.09 41.37 3.62
N LEU A 116 -35.60 41.79 2.44
CA LEU A 116 -36.35 42.60 1.49
C LEU A 116 -37.61 41.89 0.97
N ASN A 117 -37.54 40.58 0.73
CA ASN A 117 -38.71 39.79 0.32
C ASN A 117 -39.76 39.72 1.44
N GLN A 118 -39.36 39.58 2.70
CA GLN A 118 -40.28 39.63 3.85
C GLN A 118 -40.94 41.01 4.01
N GLU A 119 -40.19 42.10 3.77
CA GLU A 119 -40.77 43.45 3.78
C GLU A 119 -41.77 43.65 2.63
N LEU A 120 -41.47 43.11 1.44
CA LEU A 120 -42.39 43.13 0.30
C LEU A 120 -43.68 42.33 0.58
N GLU A 121 -43.58 41.12 1.12
CA GLU A 121 -44.74 40.30 1.54
C GLU A 121 -45.61 41.05 2.57
N LYS A 122 -44.99 41.71 3.54
CA LYS A 122 -45.69 42.52 4.53
C LYS A 122 -46.45 43.69 3.89
N ILE A 123 -45.84 44.42 2.97
CA ILE A 123 -46.50 45.49 2.20
C ILE A 123 -47.68 44.92 1.40
N HIS A 124 -47.51 43.75 0.80
CA HIS A 124 -48.56 43.07 0.04
C HIS A 124 -49.74 42.67 0.95
N HIS A 125 -49.47 42.17 2.15
CA HIS A 125 -50.48 41.82 3.15
C HIS A 125 -51.23 43.06 3.65
N GLU A 126 -50.50 44.12 4.06
CA GLU A 126 -51.11 45.39 4.47
C GLU A 126 -51.97 46.02 3.35
N SER A 127 -51.56 45.88 2.10
CA SER A 127 -52.33 46.33 0.92
C SER A 127 -53.62 45.53 0.77
N LEU A 128 -53.56 44.20 0.94
CA LEU A 128 -54.71 43.31 0.88
C LEU A 128 -55.70 43.54 2.05
N GLU A 129 -55.22 43.80 3.26
CA GLU A 129 -56.04 44.20 4.41
C GLU A 129 -56.73 45.56 4.16
N LYS A 130 -56.01 46.54 3.59
CA LYS A 130 -56.58 47.84 3.22
C LYS A 130 -57.63 47.67 2.11
N ALA A 131 -57.38 46.84 1.10
CA ALA A 131 -58.32 46.54 0.01
C ALA A 131 -59.58 45.80 0.50
N THR A 132 -59.45 44.82 1.40
CA THR A 132 -60.59 44.07 1.95
C THR A 132 -61.41 44.90 2.95
N SER A 133 -60.78 45.73 3.78
CA SER A 133 -61.48 46.67 4.66
C SER A 133 -62.19 47.80 3.88
N LEU A 134 -61.60 48.27 2.76
CA LEU A 134 -62.28 49.14 1.80
C LEU A 134 -63.50 48.44 1.17
N LYS A 135 -63.33 47.22 0.62
CA LYS A 135 -64.44 46.43 0.06
C LYS A 135 -65.59 46.29 1.06
N ARG A 136 -65.28 45.87 2.29
CA ARG A 136 -66.25 45.76 3.38
C ARG A 136 -66.96 47.09 3.68
N THR A 137 -66.23 48.20 3.70
CA THR A 137 -66.80 49.54 3.94
C THR A 137 -67.71 50.00 2.80
N LEU A 138 -67.40 49.68 1.54
CA LEU A 138 -68.26 49.96 0.39
C LEU A 138 -69.53 49.08 0.39
N GLU A 139 -69.38 47.81 0.76
CA GLU A 139 -70.48 46.86 0.89
C GLU A 139 -71.45 47.28 2.01
N GLU A 140 -70.94 47.56 3.22
CA GLU A 140 -71.73 47.97 4.38
C GLU A 140 -72.43 49.34 4.21
N LYS A 141 -71.83 50.31 3.49
CA LYS A 141 -72.38 51.68 3.35
C LYS A 141 -73.20 51.91 2.08
N TYR A 142 -72.91 51.19 1.00
CA TYR A 142 -73.49 51.46 -0.32
C TYR A 142 -74.10 50.22 -1.00
N GLY A 143 -73.95 49.02 -0.43
CA GLY A 143 -74.44 47.77 -1.03
C GLY A 143 -73.73 47.38 -2.32
N ILE A 144 -72.53 47.93 -2.56
CA ILE A 144 -71.74 47.68 -3.77
C ILE A 144 -70.75 46.56 -3.48
N VAL A 145 -70.98 45.38 -4.06
CA VAL A 145 -69.99 44.30 -4.10
C VAL A 145 -68.92 44.68 -5.12
N ALA A 146 -67.84 45.29 -4.65
CA ALA A 146 -66.67 45.54 -5.48
C ALA A 146 -65.90 44.23 -5.71
N GLU A 147 -65.85 43.78 -6.95
CA GLU A 147 -64.86 42.82 -7.42
C GLU A 147 -63.52 43.56 -7.52
N LEU A 148 -62.53 43.09 -6.73
CA LEU A 148 -61.15 43.56 -6.86
C LEU A 148 -60.58 42.94 -8.14
N PRO A 149 -59.72 43.65 -8.90
CA PRO A 149 -59.02 43.03 -10.01
C PRO A 149 -58.21 41.84 -9.48
N GLU A 150 -58.32 40.70 -10.15
CA GLU A 150 -57.47 39.55 -9.86
C GLU A 150 -56.00 39.96 -10.03
N ASN A 151 -55.18 39.41 -9.15
CA ASN A 151 -53.81 39.85 -8.96
C ASN A 151 -52.96 39.39 -10.16
N ASN A 152 -52.84 40.24 -11.19
CA ASN A 152 -51.82 40.13 -12.25
C ASN A 152 -50.42 40.43 -11.66
N GLY A 153 -50.07 39.73 -10.59
CA GLY A 153 -48.80 39.76 -9.88
C GLY A 153 -47.70 38.98 -10.58
N ASP A 154 -47.82 38.77 -11.90
CA ASP A 154 -46.71 38.39 -12.77
C ASP A 154 -45.76 39.58 -12.96
N THR A 155 -45.20 40.05 -11.84
CA THR A 155 -43.91 40.73 -11.81
C THR A 155 -42.88 39.79 -11.20
N GLU A 156 -42.72 38.64 -11.86
CA GLU A 156 -41.43 38.16 -12.38
C GLU A 156 -40.17 38.64 -11.61
N VAL A 157 -40.11 38.34 -10.32
CA VAL A 157 -38.85 38.13 -9.60
C VAL A 157 -38.87 36.71 -9.08
N GLY A 158 -38.89 35.77 -10.03
CA GLY A 158 -38.83 34.32 -9.80
C GLY A 158 -37.45 33.87 -9.34
N ILE A 159 -36.97 34.40 -8.22
CA ILE A 159 -35.80 33.91 -7.50
C ILE A 159 -36.33 32.96 -6.43
N ASP A 160 -36.16 31.65 -6.64
CA ASP A 160 -36.52 30.63 -5.67
C ASP A 160 -35.46 30.62 -4.56
N LEU A 161 -35.52 31.64 -3.70
CA LEU A 161 -34.56 31.92 -2.63
C LEU A 161 -34.28 30.70 -1.74
N LYS A 162 -35.27 29.82 -1.57
CA LYS A 162 -35.13 28.56 -0.84
C LYS A 162 -34.23 27.58 -1.60
N ARG A 163 -34.39 27.45 -2.91
CA ARG A 163 -33.56 26.62 -3.78
C ARG A 163 -32.15 27.17 -3.96
N GLU A 164 -31.99 28.49 -4.08
CA GLU A 164 -30.67 29.14 -4.04
C GLU A 164 -29.96 28.89 -2.69
N LEU A 165 -30.64 29.06 -1.54
CA LEU A 165 -30.08 28.76 -0.22
C LEU A 165 -29.67 27.29 -0.05
N VAL A 166 -30.49 26.34 -0.52
CA VAL A 166 -30.16 24.91 -0.47
C VAL A 166 -28.93 24.58 -1.33
N ARG A 167 -28.82 25.18 -2.53
CA ARG A 167 -27.60 25.04 -3.36
C ARG A 167 -26.38 25.61 -2.66
N LEU A 168 -26.48 26.78 -2.01
CA LEU A 168 -25.33 27.41 -1.35
C LEU A 168 -24.90 26.68 -0.07
N ASN A 169 -25.85 26.17 0.73
CA ASN A 169 -25.53 25.31 1.86
C ASN A 169 -24.83 24.02 1.41
N LYS A 170 -25.25 23.44 0.27
CA LYS A 170 -24.56 22.28 -0.31
C LYS A 170 -23.15 22.62 -0.82
N ILE A 171 -22.93 23.82 -1.36
CA ILE A 171 -21.58 24.31 -1.72
C ILE A 171 -20.73 24.49 -0.46
N LYS A 172 -21.28 25.06 0.62
CA LYS A 172 -20.60 25.21 1.91
C LYS A 172 -20.22 23.84 2.51
N GLU A 173 -21.15 22.89 2.52
CA GLU A 173 -20.93 21.51 2.97
C GLU A 173 -19.86 20.78 2.13
N LEU A 174 -19.86 20.97 0.81
CA LEU A 174 -18.84 20.42 -0.10
C LEU A 174 -17.46 21.10 0.05
N LEU A 175 -17.37 22.29 0.64
CA LEU A 175 -16.09 22.93 0.97
C LEU A 175 -15.59 22.46 2.34
N GLU A 176 -16.48 22.38 3.34
CA GLU A 176 -16.16 21.87 4.69
C GLU A 176 -15.79 20.37 4.67
N THR A 177 -16.43 19.55 3.83
CA THR A 177 -16.05 18.13 3.66
C THR A 177 -14.79 17.93 2.80
N ASN A 178 -14.31 18.98 2.14
CA ASN A 178 -13.08 18.98 1.36
C ASN A 178 -11.92 19.68 2.10
N GLU A 179 -12.03 19.85 3.43
CA GLU A 179 -10.91 20.12 4.33
C GLU A 179 -9.90 18.96 4.30
N VAL A 180 -9.02 18.97 3.29
CA VAL A 180 -7.81 18.15 3.31
C VAL A 180 -6.89 18.75 4.38
N PHE A 181 -6.98 18.20 5.59
CA PHE A 181 -6.20 18.62 6.76
C PHE A 181 -4.70 18.42 6.51
N LEU A 182 -4.05 19.46 6.00
CA LEU A 182 -2.61 19.51 5.73
C LEU A 182 -1.95 20.46 6.71
N GLU A 183 -1.38 19.89 7.77
CA GLU A 183 -0.61 20.64 8.75
C GLU A 183 0.60 21.35 8.11
N PRO A 184 0.96 22.55 8.62
CA PRO A 184 2.14 23.26 8.14
C PRO A 184 3.41 22.51 8.58
N VAL A 185 4.19 22.02 7.61
CA VAL A 185 5.49 21.40 7.86
C VAL A 185 6.43 22.42 8.51
N ALA A 186 6.53 22.34 9.83
CA ALA A 186 7.43 23.19 10.63
C ALA A 186 8.89 22.81 10.34
N ASP A 187 9.67 23.81 9.92
CA ASP A 187 11.11 23.68 9.77
C ASP A 187 11.77 23.54 11.15
N LYS A 188 12.26 22.34 11.45
CA LYS A 188 13.26 22.08 12.50
C LYS A 188 14.32 21.12 11.98
N GLY A 189 15.29 21.67 11.26
CA GLY A 189 16.60 21.04 11.19
C GLY A 189 17.29 21.07 12.55
N GLU A 190 17.42 19.92 13.20
CA GLU A 190 18.46 19.68 14.20
C GLU A 190 19.20 18.39 13.83
N ALA A 191 20.52 18.52 13.62
CA ALA A 191 21.37 17.40 13.28
C ALA A 191 21.61 16.54 14.52
N ARG A 192 21.05 15.32 14.54
CA ARG A 192 21.47 14.27 15.46
C ARG A 192 22.28 13.23 14.70
N VAL A 193 23.59 13.28 14.90
CA VAL A 193 24.47 12.15 14.59
C VAL A 193 24.08 11.03 15.55
N GLU A 194 23.64 9.90 15.01
CA GLU A 194 23.60 8.65 15.76
C GLU A 194 24.71 7.75 15.24
N GLU A 195 25.59 7.36 16.14
CA GLU A 195 26.73 6.50 15.87
C GLU A 195 26.23 5.08 15.57
N GLN A 196 26.72 4.48 14.49
CA GLN A 196 26.58 3.05 14.27
C GLN A 196 27.55 2.30 15.19
N GLU A 197 27.07 1.80 16.32
CA GLU A 197 27.67 0.60 16.92
C GLU A 197 27.06 -0.64 16.27
N GLY A 198 27.94 -1.56 15.86
CA GLY A 198 27.55 -2.72 15.07
C GLY A 198 27.18 -3.92 15.92
N ILE A 199 26.24 -4.71 15.37
CA ILE A 199 26.23 -6.19 15.35
C ILE A 199 26.76 -6.88 16.62
N GLU A 200 25.85 -7.52 17.37
CA GLU A 200 26.18 -8.82 17.96
C GLU A 200 25.05 -9.82 17.73
N GLU A 201 25.40 -10.91 17.05
CA GLU A 201 24.55 -12.00 16.59
C GLU A 201 24.46 -13.07 17.69
N THR A 202 23.30 -13.19 18.35
CA THR A 202 23.09 -14.20 19.40
C THR A 202 22.64 -15.54 18.83
N ALA A 203 23.60 -16.36 18.41
CA ALA A 203 23.40 -17.78 18.18
C ALA A 203 23.59 -18.59 19.48
N GLU A 204 22.63 -19.45 19.82
CA GLU A 204 22.73 -20.36 20.97
C GLU A 204 23.71 -21.53 20.72
N PRO A 205 24.32 -22.11 21.78
CA PRO A 205 25.53 -22.94 21.65
C PRO A 205 25.25 -24.45 21.50
N ILE A 206 26.19 -25.14 20.83
CA ILE A 206 26.35 -26.60 20.89
C ILE A 206 27.62 -26.91 21.72
N PRO A 207 27.57 -27.80 22.73
CA PRO A 207 28.72 -28.13 23.58
C PRO A 207 29.54 -29.33 23.08
N GLU A 208 30.59 -29.69 23.84
CA GLU A 208 31.62 -30.75 23.64
C GLU A 208 32.90 -30.27 22.92
N GLN A 209 34.13 -30.61 23.34
CA GLN A 209 34.66 -31.36 24.49
C GLN A 209 36.17 -30.99 24.67
N GLU A 210 36.73 -31.16 25.88
CA GLU A 210 38.16 -31.49 26.23
C GLU A 210 39.36 -30.81 25.48
N LYS A 211 40.51 -30.44 26.07
CA LYS A 211 41.20 -30.86 27.31
C LYS A 211 42.40 -29.92 27.66
N GLU A 212 42.96 -30.12 28.86
CA GLU A 212 44.35 -29.81 29.28
C GLU A 212 44.84 -28.35 29.45
N SER A 213 45.03 -28.00 30.73
CA SER A 213 46.01 -27.04 31.28
C SER A 213 47.35 -27.77 31.58
N PRO A 214 48.44 -27.19 32.16
CA PRO A 214 48.57 -25.91 32.88
C PRO A 214 49.93 -25.14 32.69
N GLU A 215 50.27 -24.30 33.69
CA GLU A 215 51.54 -23.56 33.94
C GLU A 215 51.79 -22.23 33.19
N ALA A 216 52.44 -21.19 33.75
CA ALA A 216 52.69 -20.74 35.14
C ALA A 216 53.40 -19.35 35.12
N VAL A 217 53.74 -18.80 36.31
CA VAL A 217 54.81 -17.79 36.60
C VAL A 217 54.45 -16.27 36.61
N GLN A 218 54.12 -15.79 37.83
CA GLN A 218 54.76 -14.73 38.65
C GLN A 218 55.11 -13.30 38.16
N GLY A 219 55.02 -12.35 39.12
CA GLY A 219 55.64 -11.00 39.14
C GLY A 219 54.65 -9.91 39.62
N GLU A 220 54.48 -9.60 40.91
CA GLU A 220 55.33 -8.88 41.90
C GLU A 220 55.54 -7.36 41.67
N GLY A 221 55.40 -6.56 42.75
CA GLY A 221 55.67 -5.11 42.86
C GLY A 221 54.39 -4.23 42.96
N GLU A 222 53.93 -3.77 44.12
CA GLU A 222 54.43 -2.66 44.98
C GLU A 222 54.41 -1.25 44.32
N ALA A 223 54.07 -0.12 44.97
CA ALA A 223 53.42 0.18 46.26
C ALA A 223 53.15 1.72 46.38
N SER A 224 52.53 2.16 47.49
CA SER A 224 52.32 3.57 47.94
C SER A 224 51.08 4.31 47.37
N ALA A 225 50.03 4.72 48.10
CA ALA A 225 49.73 5.02 49.52
C ALA A 225 49.81 6.51 49.96
N SER A 226 48.64 7.15 50.13
CA SER A 226 48.24 8.20 51.11
C SER A 226 46.91 8.83 50.67
N SER A 227 45.96 9.23 51.52
CA SER A 227 45.78 9.00 52.97
C SER A 227 44.36 9.43 53.39
N GLU A 228 43.79 8.69 54.34
CA GLU A 228 42.62 8.97 55.22
C GLU A 228 42.63 10.38 55.92
N PRO A 229 41.59 10.85 56.66
CA PRO A 229 40.67 10.05 57.53
C PRO A 229 39.21 10.51 57.84
N GLN A 230 38.46 9.58 58.49
CA GLN A 230 37.36 9.75 59.48
C GLN A 230 35.99 10.38 59.05
N GLY A 231 34.82 9.93 59.55
CA GLY A 231 34.48 8.77 60.42
C GLY A 231 33.13 8.90 61.17
N LYS A 232 32.67 7.81 61.84
CA LYS A 232 31.47 7.63 62.74
C LYS A 232 30.12 7.28 62.02
N LYS A 233 29.47 6.10 62.27
CA LYS A 233 28.65 5.62 63.44
C LYS A 233 27.24 6.27 63.47
N GLU A 234 26.09 5.62 63.73
CA GLU A 234 25.65 4.30 64.29
C GLU A 234 24.35 3.82 63.54
N MET A 235 23.90 2.55 63.49
CA MET A 235 23.04 1.82 64.47
C MET A 235 21.90 2.69 65.07
N VAL A 236 20.60 2.33 65.19
CA VAL A 236 19.85 1.06 65.35
C VAL A 236 18.40 1.24 64.82
N GLY A 237 17.61 0.18 64.58
CA GLY A 237 16.10 0.25 64.55
C GLY A 237 15.50 -0.13 65.93
N PRO A 238 14.25 -0.66 66.05
CA PRO A 238 13.08 -0.64 65.15
C PRO A 238 11.72 -0.36 65.89
N VAL A 239 10.57 -0.44 65.18
CA VAL A 239 9.14 -0.45 65.67
C VAL A 239 8.68 0.79 66.50
N GLU A 240 7.41 1.21 66.58
CA GLU A 240 6.09 0.58 66.37
C GLU A 240 5.02 1.64 65.94
N SER A 241 3.99 1.20 65.19
CA SER A 241 2.53 1.51 65.21
C SER A 241 1.95 2.87 65.76
N GLU A 242 0.69 3.32 65.51
CA GLU A 242 -0.56 2.81 64.89
C GLU A 242 -1.30 3.95 64.15
N SER A 243 -2.28 3.58 63.31
CA SER A 243 -3.65 4.14 63.20
C SER A 243 -4.12 4.35 61.75
N GLY A 244 -5.29 3.79 61.45
CA GLY A 244 -6.10 4.14 60.30
C GLY A 244 -7.57 4.13 60.72
N GLU A 245 -8.48 4.55 59.84
CA GLU A 245 -9.89 4.12 59.91
C GLU A 245 -10.57 4.24 58.54
N GLU A 246 -11.67 3.49 58.39
CA GLU A 246 -12.47 3.31 57.16
C GLU A 246 -13.38 4.53 56.86
N ILE A 247 -13.99 4.67 55.67
CA ILE A 247 -15.45 4.48 55.37
C ILE A 247 -15.75 5.16 54.00
N LYS A 248 -16.73 4.79 53.15
CA LYS A 248 -17.39 3.50 52.78
C LYS A 248 -18.30 3.74 51.53
N ALA A 249 -18.46 2.71 50.69
CA ALA A 249 -19.45 2.45 49.61
C ALA A 249 -20.60 3.43 49.25
N GLU A 250 -20.81 3.62 47.94
CA GLU A 250 -22.06 3.62 47.11
C GLU A 250 -21.55 3.58 45.64
N GLU A 251 -21.80 2.60 44.75
CA GLU A 251 -23.02 1.95 44.19
C GLU A 251 -23.61 2.68 42.94
N SER A 252 -24.21 1.90 42.03
CA SER A 252 -24.72 2.22 40.66
C SER A 252 -23.68 2.20 39.52
N GLU A 253 -23.97 1.64 38.33
CA GLU A 253 -25.04 0.72 37.91
C GLU A 253 -24.53 -0.07 36.69
N GLU A 254 -24.42 -1.41 36.77
CA GLU A 254 -24.24 -2.26 35.58
C GLU A 254 -25.61 -2.56 34.98
N LYS A 255 -25.73 -2.48 33.65
CA LYS A 255 -26.96 -2.83 32.94
C LYS A 255 -26.68 -3.76 31.76
N GLU A 256 -26.60 -5.05 32.07
CA GLU A 256 -26.85 -6.09 31.08
C GLU A 256 -28.24 -5.89 30.46
N ILE A 257 -28.33 -5.99 29.15
CA ILE A 257 -29.58 -6.31 28.45
C ILE A 257 -29.27 -7.45 27.49
N SER A 258 -29.71 -8.64 27.88
CA SER A 258 -29.85 -9.78 26.98
C SER A 258 -30.85 -9.45 25.86
N LYS A 259 -30.61 -9.99 24.67
CA LYS A 259 -31.66 -10.19 23.68
C LYS A 259 -31.61 -11.61 23.14
N GLU A 260 -32.75 -12.26 23.27
CA GLU A 260 -33.03 -13.60 22.77
C GLU A 260 -33.08 -13.59 21.24
N GLU A 261 -32.69 -14.71 20.63
CA GLU A 261 -33.08 -15.04 19.26
C GLU A 261 -34.59 -15.27 19.20
N LYS A 262 -35.25 -14.74 18.16
CA LYS A 262 -36.45 -15.38 17.63
C LYS A 262 -36.78 -14.95 16.20
N ASP A 263 -37.15 -15.96 15.40
CA ASP A 263 -37.72 -15.80 14.07
C ASP A 263 -38.95 -14.89 14.03
N SER A 264 -39.13 -14.22 12.90
CA SER A 264 -40.45 -14.02 12.28
C SER A 264 -40.32 -13.64 10.81
N GLU A 265 -41.34 -13.97 10.02
CA GLU A 265 -41.31 -14.06 8.56
C GLU A 265 -41.60 -12.75 7.81
N ALA A 266 -41.26 -12.77 6.52
CA ALA A 266 -41.80 -12.05 5.36
C ALA A 266 -42.87 -10.94 5.50
N GLU A 267 -42.56 -9.77 4.95
CA GLU A 267 -43.41 -8.84 4.16
C GLU A 267 -42.44 -8.18 3.16
N VAL A 268 -42.46 -8.40 1.84
CA VAL A 268 -43.50 -8.12 0.84
C VAL A 268 -44.10 -6.72 1.00
N THR A 269 -43.53 -5.77 0.27
CA THR A 269 -44.18 -4.50 -0.07
C THR A 269 -44.06 -4.25 -1.57
N GLU A 270 -45.16 -4.51 -2.27
CA GLU A 270 -45.43 -3.93 -3.58
C GLU A 270 -45.77 -2.44 -3.40
N GLU A 271 -45.31 -1.57 -4.30
CA GLU A 271 -45.98 -0.28 -4.56
C GLU A 271 -46.20 -0.12 -6.07
N GLU A 272 -47.32 0.52 -6.42
CA GLU A 272 -48.09 0.23 -7.64
C GLU A 272 -47.55 0.81 -8.97
N GLU A 273 -47.96 0.15 -10.06
CA GLU A 273 -47.74 0.55 -11.45
C GLU A 273 -48.41 1.88 -11.84
N LEU A 274 -47.72 2.65 -12.68
CA LEU A 274 -48.32 3.66 -13.54
C LEU A 274 -48.96 3.01 -14.77
N LYS A 275 -50.29 2.91 -14.78
CA LYS A 275 -51.08 2.40 -15.90
C LYS A 275 -50.87 3.19 -17.19
N THR A 276 -50.51 2.50 -18.28
CA THR A 276 -50.93 2.87 -19.65
C THR A 276 -51.54 1.64 -20.35
N PRO A 277 -52.66 1.78 -21.10
CA PRO A 277 -53.47 0.64 -21.47
C PRO A 277 -53.20 0.07 -22.87
N GLY A 278 -53.14 -1.27 -22.94
CA GLY A 278 -53.84 -2.07 -23.95
C GLY A 278 -53.29 -2.12 -25.37
N GLN A 279 -52.71 -3.27 -25.72
CA GLN A 279 -52.91 -3.89 -27.03
C GLN A 279 -52.96 -5.42 -26.90
N GLU A 280 -53.72 -6.06 -27.79
CA GLU A 280 -54.24 -7.43 -27.64
C GLU A 280 -53.25 -8.52 -28.07
N GLU A 281 -53.37 -9.71 -27.48
CA GLU A 281 -52.69 -10.92 -27.96
C GLU A 281 -53.45 -11.58 -29.13
N ILE A 282 -52.70 -11.94 -30.19
CA ILE A 282 -52.56 -13.30 -30.80
C ILE A 282 -53.90 -13.98 -31.24
N PRO A 283 -54.06 -14.44 -32.52
CA PRO A 283 -53.22 -15.54 -33.03
C PRO A 283 -52.90 -15.64 -34.55
N GLU A 284 -51.83 -16.41 -34.78
CA GLU A 284 -51.60 -17.38 -35.87
C GLU A 284 -51.70 -16.94 -37.35
N GLU A 285 -50.56 -16.98 -38.06
CA GLU A 285 -50.48 -17.74 -39.32
C GLU A 285 -49.09 -18.35 -39.49
N GLU A 286 -49.03 -19.64 -39.83
CA GLU A 286 -47.78 -20.39 -40.05
C GLU A 286 -47.13 -19.97 -41.38
N THR A 287 -45.79 -19.87 -41.42
CA THR A 287 -45.06 -20.14 -42.68
C THR A 287 -43.61 -20.54 -42.39
N GLU A 288 -43.28 -21.81 -42.59
CA GLU A 288 -41.88 -22.26 -42.64
C GLU A 288 -41.15 -21.58 -43.81
N THR A 289 -39.99 -20.98 -43.54
CA THR A 289 -38.91 -20.93 -44.55
C THR A 289 -37.56 -20.86 -43.86
N SER A 290 -36.76 -21.91 -44.02
CA SER A 290 -35.44 -22.02 -43.38
C SER A 290 -34.47 -20.97 -43.91
N GLN A 291 -33.91 -20.14 -43.02
CA GLN A 291 -32.57 -19.59 -43.20
C GLN A 291 -31.76 -19.81 -41.92
N VAL A 292 -30.47 -20.08 -42.09
CA VAL A 292 -29.54 -20.40 -41.01
C VAL A 292 -29.08 -19.09 -40.38
N GLU A 293 -29.74 -18.67 -39.32
CA GLU A 293 -29.25 -17.58 -38.47
C GLU A 293 -28.34 -18.15 -37.39
N GLN A 294 -27.15 -17.57 -37.28
CA GLN A 294 -26.26 -17.78 -36.14
C GLN A 294 -26.94 -17.15 -34.91
N PRO A 295 -26.89 -17.78 -33.72
CA PRO A 295 -27.37 -17.13 -32.50
C PRO A 295 -26.40 -16.00 -32.12
N SER A 296 -26.61 -14.81 -32.67
CA SER A 296 -26.07 -13.57 -32.12
C SER A 296 -26.92 -13.16 -30.92
N THR A 297 -26.84 -13.96 -29.85
CA THR A 297 -27.28 -13.54 -28.52
C THR A 297 -26.29 -12.51 -27.99
N GLU A 298 -26.45 -11.24 -28.40
CA GLU A 298 -25.99 -10.11 -27.60
C GLU A 298 -26.85 -10.12 -26.32
N ILE A 299 -26.33 -10.76 -25.27
CA ILE A 299 -26.98 -10.77 -23.97
C ILE A 299 -26.66 -9.42 -23.36
N GLY A 300 -27.67 -8.59 -23.10
CA GLY A 300 -27.44 -7.27 -22.51
C GLY A 300 -26.61 -7.38 -21.22
N LEU A 301 -25.66 -6.46 -21.01
CA LEU A 301 -24.70 -6.49 -19.89
C LEU A 301 -25.35 -6.89 -18.54
N LYS A 302 -26.53 -6.34 -18.28
CA LYS A 302 -27.29 -6.57 -17.04
C LYS A 302 -27.89 -7.98 -16.96
N ASP A 303 -28.30 -8.55 -18.08
CA ASP A 303 -28.85 -9.90 -18.15
C ASP A 303 -27.73 -10.95 -18.03
N ALA A 304 -26.57 -10.71 -18.64
CA ALA A 304 -25.37 -11.54 -18.47
C ALA A 304 -24.90 -11.58 -17.01
N TYR A 305 -24.85 -10.40 -16.35
CA TYR A 305 -24.54 -10.31 -14.92
C TYR A 305 -25.57 -11.08 -14.06
N ASN A 306 -26.87 -10.84 -14.27
CA ASN A 306 -27.96 -11.52 -13.55
C ASN A 306 -27.99 -13.05 -13.78
N LEU A 307 -27.46 -13.54 -14.90
CA LEU A 307 -27.31 -14.96 -15.19
C LEU A 307 -26.13 -15.57 -14.44
N LEU A 308 -24.96 -14.92 -14.48
CA LEU A 308 -23.75 -15.35 -13.78
C LEU A 308 -23.91 -15.36 -12.25
N GLU A 309 -24.58 -14.36 -11.69
CA GLU A 309 -24.77 -14.24 -10.23
C GLU A 309 -25.51 -15.45 -9.62
N LYS A 310 -26.34 -16.16 -10.41
CA LYS A 310 -27.03 -17.40 -9.97
C LYS A 310 -26.08 -18.58 -9.77
N TYR A 311 -24.89 -18.54 -10.37
CA TYR A 311 -23.86 -19.56 -10.27
C TYR A 311 -22.71 -19.14 -9.34
N ARG A 312 -22.72 -17.90 -8.83
CA ARG A 312 -21.72 -17.40 -7.88
C ARG A 312 -21.80 -18.19 -6.58
N GLN A 313 -20.66 -18.67 -6.11
CA GLN A 313 -20.42 -19.26 -4.81
C GLN A 313 -19.31 -18.48 -4.08
N GLU A 314 -19.26 -18.64 -2.76
CA GLU A 314 -18.17 -18.13 -1.92
C GLU A 314 -17.70 -19.23 -0.96
N GLU A 315 -16.41 -19.58 -1.03
CA GLU A 315 -15.77 -20.50 -0.10
C GLU A 315 -14.97 -19.70 0.93
N LYS A 316 -15.24 -19.96 2.22
CA LYS A 316 -14.49 -19.37 3.34
C LYS A 316 -13.22 -20.18 3.57
N ILE A 317 -12.08 -19.49 3.54
CA ILE A 317 -10.76 -20.07 3.83
C ILE A 317 -10.49 -19.95 5.33
N GLU A 318 -9.58 -20.78 5.87
CA GLU A 318 -9.15 -20.70 7.26
C GLU A 318 -8.50 -19.34 7.58
N GLY A 319 -9.30 -18.45 8.18
CA GLY A 319 -8.91 -17.12 8.66
C GLY A 319 -9.34 -16.00 7.72
N ASN A 320 -10.54 -15.44 7.97
CA ASN A 320 -11.14 -14.21 7.40
C ASN A 320 -11.21 -14.02 5.87
N GLY A 321 -10.52 -14.82 5.05
CA GLY A 321 -10.58 -14.75 3.60
C GLY A 321 -11.79 -15.47 3.00
N THR A 322 -12.38 -14.88 1.97
CA THR A 322 -13.39 -15.50 1.09
C THR A 322 -12.87 -15.51 -0.34
N VAL A 323 -13.10 -16.62 -1.05
CA VAL A 323 -12.85 -16.72 -2.49
C VAL A 323 -14.18 -16.94 -3.20
N SER A 324 -14.46 -16.08 -4.18
CA SER A 324 -15.64 -16.22 -5.03
C SER A 324 -15.29 -16.91 -6.35
N PHE A 325 -16.18 -17.79 -6.79
CA PHE A 325 -16.10 -18.51 -8.06
C PHE A 325 -17.50 -18.79 -8.58
N TYR A 326 -17.59 -19.15 -9.85
CA TYR A 326 -18.83 -19.59 -10.48
C TYR A 326 -18.80 -21.11 -10.65
N GLU A 327 -19.86 -21.79 -10.24
CA GLU A 327 -19.99 -23.25 -10.33
C GLU A 327 -21.22 -23.67 -11.13
N HIS A 328 -21.01 -24.52 -12.13
CA HIS A 328 -22.09 -25.11 -12.92
C HIS A 328 -21.67 -26.48 -13.46
N GLN A 329 -22.48 -27.52 -13.22
CA GLN A 329 -22.26 -28.90 -13.72
C GLN A 329 -20.83 -29.43 -13.50
N ASP A 330 -20.30 -29.28 -12.28
CA ASP A 330 -18.93 -29.70 -11.92
C ASP A 330 -17.82 -28.99 -12.74
N LYS A 331 -18.09 -27.77 -13.20
CA LYS A 331 -17.10 -26.81 -13.73
C LYS A 331 -17.01 -25.62 -12.79
N ILE A 332 -15.80 -25.27 -12.37
CA ILE A 332 -15.51 -24.14 -11.50
C ILE A 332 -14.68 -23.10 -12.25
N ILE A 333 -15.14 -21.85 -12.27
CA ILE A 333 -14.38 -20.72 -12.83
C ILE A 333 -14.17 -19.67 -11.74
N ILE A 334 -12.91 -19.34 -11.44
CA ILE A 334 -12.55 -18.35 -10.43
C ILE A 334 -13.03 -16.96 -10.87
N ASP A 335 -13.76 -16.24 -10.00
CA ASP A 335 -14.11 -14.85 -10.27
C ASP A 335 -12.84 -13.99 -10.16
N SER A 336 -12.26 -13.71 -11.32
CA SER A 336 -11.03 -12.94 -11.43
C SER A 336 -11.26 -11.44 -11.18
N GLU A 337 -12.47 -10.93 -11.35
CA GLU A 337 -12.82 -9.54 -11.04
C GLU A 337 -12.94 -9.34 -9.54
N TYR A 338 -13.60 -10.27 -8.84
CA TYR A 338 -13.62 -10.30 -7.38
C TYR A 338 -12.21 -10.46 -6.81
N LEU A 339 -11.42 -11.40 -7.33
CA LEU A 339 -10.04 -11.64 -6.90
C LEU A 339 -9.15 -10.38 -7.02
N VAL A 340 -9.14 -9.74 -8.19
CA VAL A 340 -8.34 -8.53 -8.43
C VAL A 340 -8.83 -7.37 -7.56
N SER A 341 -10.14 -7.23 -7.38
CA SER A 341 -10.72 -6.23 -6.48
C SER A 341 -10.28 -6.46 -5.03
N LYS A 342 -10.36 -7.70 -4.52
CA LYS A 342 -9.93 -8.03 -3.16
C LYS A 342 -8.44 -7.87 -2.92
N MET A 343 -7.58 -8.23 -3.89
CA MET A 343 -6.15 -7.91 -3.80
C MET A 343 -5.91 -6.40 -3.66
N SER A 344 -6.68 -5.58 -4.39
CA SER A 344 -6.61 -4.12 -4.27
C SER A 344 -7.11 -3.61 -2.92
N ASP A 345 -8.24 -4.11 -2.42
CA ASP A 345 -8.83 -3.73 -1.13
C ASP A 345 -7.81 -3.92 0.01
N TYR A 346 -7.18 -5.10 0.08
CA TYR A 346 -6.16 -5.42 1.10
C TYR A 346 -4.96 -4.46 1.07
N VAL A 347 -4.48 -4.12 -0.13
CA VAL A 347 -3.38 -3.16 -0.31
C VAL A 347 -3.81 -1.74 0.03
N GLU A 348 -5.03 -1.33 -0.35
CA GLU A 348 -5.56 0.01 -0.05
C GLU A 348 -5.79 0.22 1.44
N GLU A 349 -6.26 -0.77 2.20
CA GLU A 349 -6.36 -0.69 3.67
C GLU A 349 -4.98 -0.63 4.35
N ALA A 350 -4.04 -1.49 3.96
CA ALA A 350 -2.66 -1.42 4.46
C ALA A 350 -2.01 -0.05 4.16
N LYS A 351 -2.31 0.54 3.01
CA LYS A 351 -1.85 1.89 2.64
C LYS A 351 -2.46 3.00 3.49
N LYS A 352 -3.74 2.90 3.89
CA LYS A 352 -4.36 3.81 4.86
C LYS A 352 -3.67 3.71 6.22
N LEU A 353 -3.31 2.50 6.65
CA LEU A 353 -2.52 2.30 7.88
C LEU A 353 -1.12 2.92 7.78
N TYR A 354 -0.46 2.90 6.63
CA TYR A 354 0.80 3.63 6.42
C TYR A 354 0.66 5.16 6.58
N ILE A 355 -0.45 5.74 6.12
CA ILE A 355 -0.76 7.16 6.33
C ILE A 355 -0.94 7.42 7.84
N LYS A 356 -1.75 6.59 8.53
CA LYS A 356 -1.94 6.65 9.99
C LYS A 356 -0.62 6.50 10.74
N LEU A 357 0.25 5.59 10.33
CA LEU A 357 1.58 5.36 10.92
C LEU A 357 2.45 6.63 10.84
N SER A 358 2.40 7.35 9.71
CA SER A 358 3.15 8.61 9.52
C SER A 358 2.63 9.79 10.38
N GLN A 359 1.38 9.72 10.83
CA GLN A 359 0.72 10.71 11.69
C GLN A 359 0.82 10.35 13.19
N THR A 360 1.26 9.14 13.51
CA THR A 360 1.27 8.62 14.90
C THR A 360 2.61 8.89 15.57
N GLU A 361 2.67 9.78 16.55
CA GLU A 361 3.90 10.07 17.30
C GLU A 361 4.23 9.01 18.39
N SER A 362 3.22 8.33 18.91
CA SER A 362 3.32 7.38 20.03
C SER A 362 3.95 6.04 19.58
N PRO A 363 5.13 5.62 20.08
CA PRO A 363 5.76 4.36 19.68
C PRO A 363 4.91 3.12 19.96
N ARG A 364 4.04 3.18 20.98
CA ARG A 364 3.08 2.12 21.32
C ARG A 364 1.99 2.00 20.26
N GLU A 365 1.48 3.12 19.76
CA GLU A 365 0.47 3.12 18.71
C GLU A 365 1.08 2.77 17.34
N GLN A 366 2.30 3.24 17.06
CA GLN A 366 3.06 2.80 15.88
C GLN A 366 3.25 1.28 15.85
N PHE A 367 3.49 0.64 17.01
CA PHE A 367 3.55 -0.82 17.11
C PHE A 367 2.22 -1.48 16.72
N PHE A 368 1.08 -1.00 17.26
CA PHE A 368 -0.23 -1.55 16.89
C PHE A 368 -0.55 -1.34 15.41
N VAL A 369 -0.29 -0.14 14.84
CA VAL A 369 -0.51 0.11 13.41
C VAL A 369 0.37 -0.80 12.54
N LYS A 370 1.61 -1.11 12.96
CA LYS A 370 2.45 -2.12 12.27
C LYS A 370 1.89 -3.54 12.40
N GLN A 371 1.32 -3.92 13.55
CA GLN A 371 0.63 -5.20 13.71
C GLN A 371 -0.61 -5.30 12.81
N ASP A 372 -1.40 -4.21 12.71
CA ASP A 372 -2.57 -4.15 11.81
C ASP A 372 -2.15 -4.33 10.33
N ILE A 373 -1.03 -3.72 9.91
CA ILE A 373 -0.47 -3.90 8.55
C ILE A 373 -0.04 -5.36 8.31
N ILE A 374 0.65 -5.97 9.28
CA ILE A 374 1.04 -7.39 9.21
C ILE A 374 -0.20 -8.31 9.19
N SER A 375 -1.28 -7.94 9.88
CA SER A 375 -2.55 -8.66 9.84
C SER A 375 -3.14 -8.68 8.43
N PHE A 376 -3.19 -7.53 7.74
CA PHE A 376 -3.66 -7.46 6.36
C PHE A 376 -2.75 -8.23 5.38
N GLN A 377 -1.43 -8.23 5.59
CA GLN A 377 -0.50 -9.06 4.82
C GLN A 377 -0.85 -10.55 4.93
N GLU A 378 -1.06 -11.04 6.16
CA GLU A 378 -1.35 -12.44 6.45
C GLU A 378 -2.79 -12.85 6.03
N GLU A 379 -3.76 -11.94 6.11
CA GLU A 379 -5.12 -12.17 5.55
C GLU A 379 -5.09 -12.29 4.02
N LEU A 380 -4.39 -11.38 3.32
CA LEU A 380 -4.20 -11.50 1.87
C LEU A 380 -3.49 -12.80 1.52
N ARG A 381 -2.43 -13.15 2.24
CA ARG A 381 -1.68 -14.41 2.03
C ARG A 381 -2.57 -15.66 2.16
N LYS A 382 -3.46 -15.71 3.16
CA LYS A 382 -4.43 -16.80 3.34
C LYS A 382 -5.45 -16.86 2.21
N MET A 383 -5.99 -15.71 1.79
CA MET A 383 -6.89 -15.65 0.64
C MET A 383 -6.19 -16.19 -0.62
N MET A 384 -4.98 -15.70 -0.92
CA MET A 384 -4.20 -16.16 -2.08
C MET A 384 -3.85 -17.66 -2.02
N LEU A 385 -3.57 -18.20 -0.82
CA LEU A 385 -3.33 -19.64 -0.64
C LEU A 385 -4.58 -20.45 -1.02
N GLY A 386 -5.76 -20.08 -0.53
CA GLY A 386 -7.00 -20.78 -0.89
C GLY A 386 -7.40 -20.63 -2.36
N VAL A 387 -7.04 -19.51 -3.02
CA VAL A 387 -7.17 -19.41 -4.50
C VAL A 387 -6.24 -20.41 -5.20
N VAL A 388 -5.00 -20.60 -4.70
CA VAL A 388 -4.08 -21.60 -5.26
C VAL A 388 -4.59 -23.03 -5.06
N GLU A 389 -5.11 -23.35 -3.87
CA GLU A 389 -5.71 -24.66 -3.56
C GLU A 389 -6.96 -24.91 -4.42
N LEU A 390 -7.83 -23.92 -4.58
CA LEU A 390 -8.99 -23.98 -5.48
C LEU A 390 -8.54 -24.20 -6.93
N ALA A 391 -7.52 -23.46 -7.40
CA ALA A 391 -6.92 -23.62 -8.72
C ALA A 391 -6.11 -24.92 -8.92
N GLU A 392 -5.99 -25.76 -7.88
CA GLU A 392 -5.42 -27.11 -7.95
C GLU A 392 -6.47 -28.23 -8.06
N ARG A 393 -7.76 -27.92 -7.92
CA ARG A 393 -8.86 -28.85 -8.26
C ARG A 393 -8.93 -29.05 -9.79
N GLU A 394 -9.10 -30.29 -10.25
CA GLU A 394 -9.07 -30.64 -11.69
C GLU A 394 -10.20 -29.98 -12.51
N ASN A 395 -11.30 -29.63 -11.85
CA ASN A 395 -12.47 -28.95 -12.42
C ASN A 395 -12.39 -27.41 -12.41
N CYS A 396 -11.32 -26.84 -11.85
CA CYS A 396 -11.17 -25.40 -11.64
C CYS A 396 -10.28 -24.72 -12.69
N LYS A 397 -10.73 -23.57 -13.21
CA LYS A 397 -9.99 -22.76 -14.19
C LYS A 397 -10.09 -21.26 -13.89
N PHE A 398 -9.15 -20.51 -14.44
CA PHE A 398 -9.28 -19.06 -14.61
C PHE A 398 -10.01 -18.76 -15.93
N PRO A 399 -10.76 -17.65 -16.04
CA PRO A 399 -11.45 -17.28 -17.28
C PRO A 399 -10.46 -17.13 -18.43
N GLN A 400 -10.75 -17.77 -19.57
CA GLN A 400 -9.89 -17.70 -20.76
C GLN A 400 -9.68 -16.26 -21.23
N PHE A 401 -10.72 -15.42 -21.12
CA PHE A 401 -10.70 -14.01 -21.52
C PHE A 401 -9.64 -13.18 -20.77
N THR A 402 -9.29 -13.55 -19.54
CA THR A 402 -8.34 -12.82 -18.70
C THR A 402 -7.03 -13.57 -18.48
N GLN A 403 -6.84 -14.72 -19.13
CA GLN A 403 -5.74 -15.66 -18.87
C GLN A 403 -4.34 -15.09 -19.12
N GLU A 404 -4.21 -14.09 -20.00
CA GLU A 404 -2.95 -13.35 -20.23
C GLU A 404 -2.56 -12.42 -19.07
N THR A 405 -3.51 -12.04 -18.20
CA THR A 405 -3.28 -11.12 -17.07
C THR A 405 -3.43 -11.79 -15.71
N ILE A 406 -4.46 -12.60 -15.51
CA ILE A 406 -4.72 -13.36 -14.29
C ILE A 406 -4.79 -14.85 -14.64
N ASN A 407 -3.87 -15.61 -14.08
CA ASN A 407 -3.81 -17.06 -14.22
C ASN A 407 -3.11 -17.67 -12.98
N LYS A 408 -2.99 -19.01 -12.98
CA LYS A 408 -2.40 -19.77 -11.87
C LYS A 408 -0.96 -19.40 -11.54
N GLU A 409 -0.16 -18.99 -12.52
CA GLU A 409 1.24 -18.58 -12.30
C GLU A 409 1.29 -17.20 -11.63
N VAL A 410 0.47 -16.25 -12.11
CA VAL A 410 0.35 -14.90 -11.51
C VAL A 410 -0.15 -14.97 -10.07
N VAL A 411 -1.17 -15.80 -9.78
CA VAL A 411 -1.68 -16.00 -8.41
C VAL A 411 -0.60 -16.61 -7.50
N LYS A 412 0.26 -17.49 -8.01
CA LYS A 412 1.42 -18.02 -7.26
C LYS A 412 2.52 -16.97 -7.05
N ASP A 413 2.82 -16.13 -8.04
CA ASP A 413 3.75 -15.00 -7.91
C ASP A 413 3.27 -13.97 -6.87
N VAL A 414 1.98 -13.63 -6.86
CA VAL A 414 1.36 -12.80 -5.81
C VAL A 414 1.51 -13.46 -4.43
N LEU A 415 1.20 -14.76 -4.31
CA LEU A 415 1.31 -15.52 -3.06
C LEU A 415 2.77 -15.58 -2.54
N GLU A 416 3.74 -15.76 -3.44
CA GLU A 416 5.16 -15.74 -3.12
C GLU A 416 5.59 -14.36 -2.61
N ARG A 417 5.24 -13.29 -3.34
CA ARG A 417 5.57 -11.90 -2.96
C ARG A 417 4.96 -11.47 -1.63
N VAL A 418 3.70 -11.82 -1.36
CA VAL A 418 3.07 -11.50 -0.06
C VAL A 418 3.60 -12.39 1.07
N THR A 419 4.17 -13.57 0.76
CA THR A 419 4.83 -14.44 1.75
C THR A 419 6.26 -14.00 2.08
N LEU A 420 7.02 -13.52 1.08
CA LEU A 420 8.43 -13.14 1.24
C LEU A 420 8.64 -11.66 1.64
N GLY A 421 7.72 -10.77 1.24
CA GLY A 421 7.80 -9.35 1.59
C GLY A 421 7.57 -9.10 3.09
N ASN A 422 8.03 -7.96 3.58
CA ASN A 422 7.73 -7.50 4.93
C ASN A 422 6.88 -6.23 4.86
N TRP A 423 5.56 -6.32 5.01
CA TRP A 423 4.70 -5.13 4.91
C TRP A 423 4.86 -4.16 6.07
N SER A 424 5.66 -4.44 7.11
CA SER A 424 6.07 -3.41 8.09
C SER A 424 7.22 -2.51 7.60
N ASN A 425 7.87 -2.88 6.49
CA ASN A 425 8.84 -2.08 5.75
C ASN A 425 8.14 -1.34 4.59
N GLN A 426 8.30 -0.02 4.55
CA GLN A 426 7.64 0.83 3.56
C GLN A 426 8.12 0.56 2.13
N GLU A 427 9.38 0.17 1.94
CA GLU A 427 9.93 -0.11 0.60
C GLU A 427 9.35 -1.40 0.02
N ASP A 428 9.34 -2.48 0.82
CA ASP A 428 8.77 -3.78 0.44
C ASP A 428 7.27 -3.66 0.15
N PHE A 429 6.53 -2.94 1.01
CA PHE A 429 5.11 -2.66 0.79
C PHE A 429 4.87 -1.81 -0.47
N ALA A 430 5.67 -0.76 -0.71
CA ALA A 430 5.50 0.09 -1.88
C ALA A 430 5.78 -0.66 -3.20
N ALA A 431 6.74 -1.60 -3.20
CA ALA A 431 6.99 -2.48 -4.33
C ALA A 431 5.78 -3.40 -4.61
N PHE A 432 5.13 -3.93 -3.56
CA PHE A 432 3.92 -4.74 -3.69
C PHE A 432 2.70 -3.93 -4.14
N ASP A 433 2.47 -2.72 -3.56
CA ASP A 433 1.41 -1.78 -3.97
C ASP A 433 1.52 -1.40 -5.45
N MET A 434 2.74 -1.16 -5.94
CA MET A 434 2.99 -0.87 -7.36
C MET A 434 2.63 -2.07 -8.25
N TYR A 435 3.09 -3.27 -7.89
CA TYR A 435 2.81 -4.50 -8.65
C TYR A 435 1.31 -4.84 -8.71
N ILE A 436 0.58 -4.79 -7.59
CA ILE A 436 -0.87 -5.03 -7.58
C ILE A 436 -1.63 -3.95 -8.38
N ARG A 437 -1.17 -2.69 -8.36
CA ARG A 437 -1.77 -1.63 -9.18
C ARG A 437 -1.54 -1.85 -10.68
N GLU A 438 -0.35 -2.26 -11.08
CA GLU A 438 -0.05 -2.62 -12.47
C GLU A 438 -0.91 -3.80 -12.93
N LEU A 439 -1.05 -4.83 -12.10
CA LEU A 439 -1.92 -5.98 -12.35
C LEU A 439 -3.40 -5.58 -12.50
N LYS A 440 -3.92 -4.76 -11.59
CA LYS A 440 -5.30 -4.22 -11.65
C LYS A 440 -5.52 -3.41 -12.93
N ASN A 441 -4.57 -2.53 -13.28
CA ASN A 441 -4.67 -1.71 -14.49
C ASN A 441 -4.65 -2.55 -15.77
N ALA A 442 -3.77 -3.56 -15.86
CA ALA A 442 -3.73 -4.49 -16.99
C ALA A 442 -5.05 -5.27 -17.09
N PHE A 443 -5.59 -5.73 -15.96
CA PHE A 443 -6.85 -6.48 -15.91
C PHE A 443 -8.04 -5.63 -16.37
N THR A 444 -8.18 -4.42 -15.81
CA THR A 444 -9.24 -3.47 -16.22
C THR A 444 -9.12 -3.05 -17.69
N ALA A 445 -7.91 -2.98 -18.25
CA ALA A 445 -7.72 -2.71 -19.67
C ALA A 445 -8.19 -3.89 -20.55
N THR A 446 -7.93 -5.14 -20.13
CA THR A 446 -8.42 -6.35 -20.80
C THR A 446 -9.95 -6.45 -20.77
N LEU A 447 -10.59 -6.03 -19.67
CA LEU A 447 -12.05 -6.01 -19.51
C LEU A 447 -12.79 -4.97 -20.38
N SER A 448 -12.13 -4.22 -21.26
CA SER A 448 -12.80 -3.23 -22.11
C SER A 448 -13.03 -3.75 -23.54
N PRO A 449 -14.28 -3.88 -24.03
CA PRO A 449 -15.57 -3.55 -23.39
C PRO A 449 -16.12 -4.70 -22.49
N PRO A 450 -16.77 -4.39 -21.34
CA PRO A 450 -17.11 -5.40 -20.32
C PRO A 450 -18.12 -6.47 -20.72
N GLU A 451 -18.98 -6.16 -21.69
CA GLU A 451 -19.98 -7.08 -22.24
C GLU A 451 -19.34 -8.39 -22.68
N LYS A 452 -18.20 -8.31 -23.38
CA LYS A 452 -17.50 -9.46 -23.95
C LYS A 452 -16.88 -10.37 -22.89
N TYR A 453 -16.48 -9.82 -21.76
CA TYR A 453 -15.98 -10.62 -20.64
C TYR A 453 -17.11 -11.43 -20.01
N LEU A 454 -18.24 -10.79 -19.71
CA LEU A 454 -19.40 -11.45 -19.09
C LEU A 454 -20.02 -12.50 -20.02
N GLU A 455 -20.15 -12.20 -21.32
CA GLU A 455 -20.58 -13.18 -22.34
C GLU A 455 -19.61 -14.36 -22.43
N SER A 456 -18.30 -14.09 -22.51
CA SER A 456 -17.28 -15.15 -22.55
C SER A 456 -17.28 -16.03 -21.30
N LEU A 457 -17.47 -15.43 -20.11
CA LEU A 457 -17.52 -16.14 -18.84
C LEU A 457 -18.77 -17.03 -18.75
N TYR A 458 -19.93 -16.50 -19.16
CA TYR A 458 -21.18 -17.26 -19.20
C TYR A 458 -21.10 -18.42 -20.19
N HIS A 459 -20.53 -18.19 -21.39
CA HIS A 459 -20.29 -19.25 -22.36
C HIS A 459 -19.28 -20.30 -21.87
N GLU A 460 -18.19 -19.91 -21.21
CA GLU A 460 -17.21 -20.87 -20.66
C GLU A 460 -17.82 -21.75 -19.55
N LEU A 461 -18.73 -21.19 -18.75
CA LEU A 461 -19.42 -21.88 -17.67
C LEU A 461 -20.56 -22.80 -18.14
N THR A 462 -21.21 -22.46 -19.27
CA THR A 462 -22.43 -23.15 -19.76
C THR A 462 -22.24 -23.98 -21.03
N ALA A 463 -21.12 -23.87 -21.72
CA ALA A 463 -20.77 -24.79 -22.80
C ALA A 463 -20.57 -26.22 -22.26
N ASP A 464 -20.97 -27.23 -23.03
CA ASP A 464 -20.83 -28.67 -22.72
C ASP A 464 -19.38 -29.17 -22.84
#